data_AF-A0A2V9GR01-F1
#
_entry.id   AF-A0A2V9GR01-F1
#
_cell.length_a   1.000
_cell.length_b   1.000
_cell.length_c   1.000
_cell.angle_alpha   90.00
_cell.angle_beta   90.00
_cell.angle_gamma   90.00
#
_symmetry.space_group_name_H-M   'P 1'
#
loop_
_entity.id
_entity.type
_entity.pdbx_description
1 polymer ?
#
loop_
_entity_poly.entity_id
_entity_poly.type
_entity_poly.pdbx_seq_one_letter_code
_entity_poly.pdbx_strand_id
1 'polypeptide(L)'
;MAAVLAVLSSAICVLPLQARSQLAERKLLWKSVAFAIVKFNDQAPKSWNIYHTEKKGILLVHLWKRYLLLDVKEQEAYEINPQTVKPRGEDVEWSLADKPDQPLETPEWKTRDIGSMQLVRFRLGKDGHVLELEVPLLINGKPAY
;
A
#
# COMPACT_ATOMS: atom_id res chain seq x y z
N MET A 1 22.78 65.22 -27.90
CA MET A 1 21.52 65.65 -27.27
C MET A 1 20.57 64.46 -27.27
N ALA A 2 20.35 63.86 -26.10
CA ALA A 2 19.05 63.68 -25.44
C ALA A 2 18.32 62.40 -25.92
N ALA A 3 18.31 61.33 -25.11
CA ALA A 3 17.25 60.99 -24.13
C ALA A 3 16.13 60.16 -24.80
N VAL A 4 15.51 59.11 -24.26
CA VAL A 4 15.50 58.45 -22.94
C VAL A 4 14.81 57.08 -23.13
N LEU A 5 15.11 56.14 -22.24
CA LEU A 5 14.47 54.82 -22.05
C LEU A 5 12.92 54.85 -22.02
N ALA A 6 12.29 53.77 -22.49
CA ALA A 6 11.15 53.19 -21.79
C ALA A 6 11.06 51.67 -22.01
N VAL A 7 11.42 50.94 -20.96
CA VAL A 7 11.19 49.51 -20.75
C VAL A 7 9.72 49.30 -20.40
N LEU A 8 9.06 48.29 -20.95
CA LEU A 8 7.93 47.61 -20.30
C LEU A 8 7.97 46.12 -20.64
N SER A 9 8.59 45.37 -19.72
CA SER A 9 8.66 43.92 -19.71
C SER A 9 7.29 43.37 -19.28
N SER A 10 6.70 42.45 -20.05
CA SER A 10 5.53 41.66 -19.63
C SER A 10 5.88 40.18 -19.72
N ALA A 11 6.55 39.68 -18.68
CA ALA A 11 6.67 38.25 -18.44
C ALA A 11 5.45 37.79 -17.64
N ILE A 12 4.38 37.37 -18.33
CA ILE A 12 3.27 36.68 -17.68
C ILE A 12 3.72 35.23 -17.48
N CYS A 13 4.33 34.98 -16.33
CA CYS A 13 4.64 33.63 -15.88
C CYS A 13 3.33 32.99 -15.39
N VAL A 14 2.63 32.29 -16.29
CA VAL A 14 1.49 31.44 -15.92
C VAL A 14 2.06 30.24 -15.17
N LEU A 15 2.09 30.33 -13.84
CA LEU A 15 2.34 29.16 -13.01
C LEU A 15 1.15 28.20 -13.21
N PRO A 16 1.37 26.93 -13.60
CA PRO A 16 0.32 25.95 -13.47
C PRO A 16 0.04 25.82 -11.97
N LEU A 17 -1.15 26.25 -11.56
CA LEU A 17 -1.72 25.88 -10.27
C LEU A 17 -1.76 24.36 -10.27
N GLN A 18 -0.75 23.73 -9.68
CA GLN A 18 -0.74 22.31 -9.43
C GLN A 18 -1.92 22.05 -8.51
N ALA A 19 -3.03 21.61 -9.10
CA ALA A 19 -4.10 20.95 -8.39
C ALA A 19 -3.48 19.73 -7.72
N ARG A 20 -2.98 19.91 -6.50
CA ARG A 20 -2.80 18.81 -5.57
C ARG A 20 -4.20 18.28 -5.35
N SER A 21 -4.57 17.26 -6.12
CA SER A 21 -5.75 16.46 -5.87
C SER A 21 -5.75 16.14 -4.38
N GLN A 22 -6.73 16.66 -3.66
CA GLN A 22 -6.99 16.37 -2.26
C GLN A 22 -7.41 14.89 -2.17
N LEU A 23 -6.43 14.00 -2.31
CA LEU A 23 -6.49 12.60 -1.92
C LEU A 23 -5.97 12.48 -0.47
N ALA A 24 -5.96 13.59 0.26
CA ALA A 24 -5.90 13.63 1.70
C ALA A 24 -7.34 13.58 2.24
N GLU A 25 -7.55 12.80 3.31
CA GLU A 25 -8.63 12.94 4.33
C GLU A 25 -9.78 11.93 4.35
N ARG A 26 -9.97 11.03 3.39
CA ARG A 26 -10.93 9.93 3.63
C ARG A 26 -10.21 8.78 4.32
N LYS A 27 -10.43 8.65 5.64
CA LYS A 27 -10.12 7.41 6.35
C LYS A 27 -10.89 6.28 5.67
N LEU A 28 -10.15 5.37 5.05
CA LEU A 28 -10.70 4.27 4.28
C LEU A 28 -11.07 3.15 5.24
N LEU A 29 -12.21 2.51 5.00
CA LEU A 29 -12.56 1.25 5.64
C LEU A 29 -11.88 0.11 4.86
N TRP A 30 -11.09 -0.67 5.57
CA TRP A 30 -10.38 -1.84 5.07
C TRP A 30 -11.07 -3.09 5.58
N LYS A 31 -11.58 -3.89 4.65
CA LYS A 31 -12.34 -5.10 4.96
C LYS A 31 -11.43 -6.30 5.08
N SER A 32 -11.73 -7.23 5.98
CA SER A 32 -10.95 -8.47 6.08
C SER A 32 -11.11 -9.34 4.82
N VAL A 33 -10.00 -9.92 4.36
CA VAL A 33 -9.98 -10.90 3.28
C VAL A 33 -10.25 -12.28 3.87
N ALA A 34 -11.48 -12.76 3.70
CA ALA A 34 -11.87 -14.10 4.15
C ALA A 34 -11.02 -15.19 3.45
N PHE A 35 -10.71 -16.26 4.18
CA PHE A 35 -9.97 -17.45 3.69
C PHE A 35 -8.55 -17.20 3.18
N ALA A 36 -7.97 -16.02 3.44
CA ALA A 36 -6.55 -15.80 3.22
C ALA A 36 -5.70 -16.69 4.12
N ILE A 37 -4.43 -16.89 3.76
CA ILE A 37 -3.44 -17.56 4.60
C ILE A 37 -2.19 -16.69 4.64
N VAL A 38 -1.60 -16.56 5.84
CA VAL A 38 -0.31 -15.89 6.03
C VAL A 38 0.69 -16.91 6.59
N LYS A 39 1.89 -16.94 6.02
CA LYS A 39 3.04 -17.62 6.60
C LYS A 39 4.18 -16.63 6.77
N PHE A 40 4.85 -16.72 7.92
CA PHE A 40 6.04 -15.96 8.24
C PHE A 40 7.16 -16.95 8.55
N ASN A 41 8.23 -16.93 7.75
CA ASN A 41 9.29 -17.94 7.75
C ASN A 41 8.73 -19.38 7.64
N ASP A 42 7.84 -19.58 6.66
CA ASP A 42 7.17 -20.85 6.37
C ASP A 42 6.29 -21.41 7.52
N GLN A 43 6.01 -20.60 8.56
CA GLN A 43 5.15 -20.96 9.69
C GLN A 43 3.92 -20.06 9.78
N ALA A 44 2.80 -20.60 10.26
CA ALA A 44 1.62 -19.79 10.57
C ALA A 44 1.96 -18.83 11.75
N PRO A 45 1.82 -17.50 11.56
CA PRO A 45 2.10 -16.56 12.64
C PRO A 45 1.02 -16.63 13.73
N LYS A 46 1.36 -16.32 14.98
CA LYS A 46 0.42 -16.48 16.12
C LYS A 46 -0.84 -15.60 16.03
N SER A 47 -0.76 -14.48 15.33
CA SER A 47 -1.88 -13.55 15.12
C SER A 47 -1.65 -12.79 13.84
N TRP A 48 -2.63 -12.82 12.93
CA TRP A 48 -2.57 -12.15 11.65
C TRP A 48 -3.96 -11.87 11.09
N ASN A 49 -4.03 -10.91 10.16
CA ASN A 49 -5.18 -10.70 9.29
C ASN A 49 -4.70 -10.00 8.00
N ILE A 50 -5.44 -10.13 6.91
CA ILE A 50 -5.23 -9.35 5.68
C ILE A 50 -6.48 -8.53 5.45
N TYR A 51 -6.30 -7.24 5.19
CA TYR A 51 -7.38 -6.33 4.84
C TYR A 51 -7.19 -5.77 3.44
N HIS A 52 -8.29 -5.44 2.79
CA HIS A 52 -8.32 -4.84 1.47
C HIS A 52 -9.23 -3.61 1.45
N THR A 53 -9.03 -2.76 0.45
CA THR A 53 -10.00 -1.73 0.07
C THR A 53 -10.60 -2.09 -1.28
N GLU A 54 -11.41 -1.20 -1.85
CA GLU A 54 -11.85 -1.28 -3.24
C GLU A 54 -10.68 -1.19 -4.24
N LYS A 55 -9.51 -0.67 -3.80
CA LYS A 55 -8.32 -0.55 -4.63
C LYS A 55 -7.60 -1.89 -4.72
N LYS A 56 -7.70 -2.52 -5.88
CA LYS A 56 -7.06 -3.81 -6.21
C LYS A 56 -5.54 -3.73 -6.18
N GLY A 57 -4.93 -4.80 -5.67
CA GLY A 57 -3.48 -4.93 -5.56
C GLY A 57 -2.88 -4.21 -4.35
N ILE A 58 -3.71 -3.58 -3.51
CA ILE A 58 -3.27 -3.01 -2.24
C ILE A 58 -3.85 -3.82 -1.08
N LEU A 59 -2.97 -4.27 -0.20
CA LEU A 59 -3.31 -5.06 0.97
C LEU A 59 -2.72 -4.42 2.21
N LEU A 60 -3.47 -4.46 3.31
CA LEU A 60 -2.95 -4.13 4.63
C LEU A 60 -2.86 -5.42 5.44
N VAL A 61 -1.65 -5.85 5.75
CA VAL A 61 -1.38 -7.10 6.48
C VAL A 61 -1.10 -6.75 7.93
N HIS A 62 -1.94 -7.25 8.84
CA HIS A 62 -1.65 -7.25 10.26
C HIS A 62 -0.86 -8.51 10.59
N LEU A 63 0.33 -8.32 11.17
CA LEU A 63 1.23 -9.39 11.58
C LEU A 63 1.71 -9.10 13.01
N TRP A 64 1.18 -9.85 13.99
CA TRP A 64 1.43 -9.64 15.43
C TRP A 64 1.13 -8.24 15.96
N LYS A 65 2.12 -7.35 15.98
CA LYS A 65 2.05 -5.97 16.50
C LYS A 65 2.39 -4.95 15.41
N ARG A 66 2.52 -5.42 14.17
CA ARG A 66 2.97 -4.67 13.01
C ARG A 66 1.88 -4.67 11.96
N TYR A 67 1.82 -3.58 11.21
CA TYR A 67 0.99 -3.48 10.03
C TYR A 67 1.91 -3.23 8.84
N LEU A 68 1.69 -3.99 7.77
CA LEU A 68 2.42 -3.85 6.52
C LEU A 68 1.43 -3.47 5.43
N LEU A 69 1.62 -2.32 4.80
CA LEU A 69 0.90 -1.98 3.58
C LEU A 69 1.70 -2.56 2.41
N LEU A 70 1.05 -3.37 1.59
CA LEU A 70 1.64 -3.97 0.40
C LEU A 70 0.99 -3.38 -0.84
N ASP A 71 1.83 -2.94 -1.78
CA ASP A 71 1.43 -2.71 -3.16
C ASP A 71 1.97 -3.86 -4.00
N VAL A 72 1.08 -4.81 -4.31
CA VAL A 72 1.43 -6.03 -5.04
C VAL A 72 1.82 -5.75 -6.49
N LYS A 73 1.34 -4.63 -7.06
CA LYS A 73 1.66 -4.25 -8.44
C LYS A 73 3.06 -3.67 -8.52
N GLU A 74 3.40 -2.78 -7.60
CA GLU A 74 4.71 -2.14 -7.53
C GLU A 74 5.75 -3.02 -6.81
N GLN A 75 5.33 -4.14 -6.20
CA GLN A 75 6.17 -5.06 -5.42
C GLN A 75 6.81 -4.40 -4.19
N GLU A 76 6.06 -3.47 -3.58
CA GLU A 76 6.52 -2.66 -2.46
C GLU A 76 5.80 -3.05 -1.17
N ALA A 77 6.52 -2.95 -0.06
CA ALA A 77 5.97 -3.09 1.27
C ALA A 77 6.33 -1.87 2.12
N TYR A 78 5.44 -1.45 3.00
CA TYR A 78 5.62 -0.29 3.86
C TYR A 78 5.25 -0.65 5.29
N GLU A 79 6.10 -0.30 6.25
CA GLU A 79 5.78 -0.47 7.67
C GLU A 79 4.84 0.65 8.13
N ILE A 80 3.64 0.27 8.56
CA ILE A 80 2.63 1.21 9.05
C ILE A 80 2.74 1.35 10.55
N ASN A 81 2.67 2.58 11.05
CA ASN A 81 2.56 2.84 12.48
C ASN A 81 1.22 2.27 13.01
N PRO A 82 1.23 1.25 13.88
CA PRO A 82 0.01 0.59 14.34
C PRO A 82 -0.94 1.54 15.08
N GLN A 83 -0.45 2.64 15.66
CA GLN A 83 -1.26 3.64 16.35
C GLN A 83 -2.18 4.43 15.41
N THR A 84 -1.88 4.44 14.11
CA THR A 84 -2.70 5.13 13.09
C THR A 84 -3.88 4.27 12.63
N VAL A 85 -3.83 2.95 12.86
CA VAL A 85 -4.87 2.00 12.43
C VAL A 85 -5.94 1.90 13.52
N LYS A 86 -7.20 2.12 13.14
CA LYS A 86 -8.33 2.08 14.08
C LYS A 86 -9.17 0.82 13.86
N PRO A 87 -9.25 -0.10 14.83
CA PRO A 87 -10.12 -1.28 14.71
C PRO A 87 -11.61 -0.91 14.60
N ARG A 88 -12.34 -1.67 13.76
CA ARG A 88 -13.78 -1.55 13.50
C ARG A 88 -14.41 -2.94 13.36
N GLY A 89 -14.59 -3.64 14.49
CA GLY A 89 -15.06 -5.02 14.47
C GLY A 89 -14.03 -5.93 13.82
N GLU A 90 -14.41 -6.61 12.73
CA GLU A 90 -13.50 -7.45 11.92
C GLU A 90 -12.71 -6.63 10.88
N ASP A 91 -13.04 -5.35 10.71
CA ASP A 91 -12.43 -4.44 9.76
C ASP A 91 -11.50 -3.43 10.45
N VAL A 92 -10.77 -2.64 9.67
CA VAL A 92 -9.96 -1.52 10.19
C VAL A 92 -10.18 -0.25 9.39
N GLU A 93 -10.03 0.88 10.05
CA GLU A 93 -10.09 2.21 9.46
C GLU A 93 -8.67 2.80 9.45
N TRP A 94 -8.14 3.10 8.26
CA TRP A 94 -6.80 3.62 8.07
C TRP A 94 -6.70 4.49 6.81
N SER A 95 -5.90 5.55 6.85
CA SER A 95 -5.74 6.51 5.74
C SER A 95 -4.47 6.23 4.95
N LEU A 96 -4.56 6.22 3.61
CA LEU A 96 -3.38 6.17 2.75
C LEU A 96 -2.47 7.40 2.89
N ALA A 97 -2.98 8.51 3.45
CA ALA A 97 -2.17 9.69 3.77
C ALA A 97 -1.19 9.44 4.93
N ASP A 98 -1.45 8.41 5.76
CA ASP A 98 -0.54 7.98 6.83
C ASP A 98 0.52 6.98 6.32
N LYS A 99 0.55 6.70 5.00
CA LYS A 99 1.56 5.86 4.36
C LYS A 99 2.93 6.55 4.48
N PRO A 100 3.98 5.84 4.94
CA PRO A 100 5.33 6.40 4.95
C PRO A 100 5.90 6.52 3.53
N ASP A 101 6.81 7.47 3.33
CA ASP A 101 7.41 7.74 2.02
C ASP A 101 8.38 6.64 1.57
N GLN A 102 9.05 5.98 2.51
CA GLN A 102 10.10 5.02 2.21
C GLN A 102 9.58 3.57 2.27
N PRO A 103 9.64 2.81 1.16
CA PRO A 103 9.32 1.38 1.18
C PRO A 103 10.42 0.58 1.89
N LEU A 104 10.02 -0.57 2.42
CA LEU A 104 10.92 -1.62 2.87
C LEU A 104 11.62 -2.26 1.68
N GLU A 105 12.85 -2.73 1.88
CA GLU A 105 13.51 -3.60 0.92
C GLU A 105 12.75 -4.93 0.84
N THR A 106 12.32 -5.31 -0.37
CA THR A 106 11.52 -6.51 -0.63
C THR A 106 12.17 -7.48 -1.64
N PRO A 107 13.41 -7.95 -1.40
CA PRO A 107 14.08 -8.84 -2.34
C PRO A 107 13.31 -10.15 -2.55
N GLU A 108 13.59 -10.79 -3.68
CA GLU A 108 13.02 -12.09 -4.06
C GLU A 108 11.48 -12.08 -4.16
N TRP A 109 10.88 -10.93 -4.52
CA TRP A 109 9.45 -10.83 -4.72
C TRP A 109 8.95 -11.79 -5.81
N LYS A 110 7.93 -12.56 -5.46
CA LYS A 110 7.26 -13.52 -6.33
C LYS A 110 5.75 -13.36 -6.19
N THR A 111 5.09 -13.27 -7.33
CA THR A 111 3.63 -13.31 -7.40
C THR A 111 3.23 -14.35 -8.43
N ARG A 112 2.41 -15.33 -8.04
CA ARG A 112 1.93 -16.38 -8.96
C ARG A 112 0.54 -16.85 -8.59
N ASP A 113 -0.20 -17.29 -9.59
CA ASP A 113 -1.42 -18.07 -9.41
C ASP A 113 -1.04 -19.50 -8.96
N ILE A 114 -1.71 -20.03 -7.94
CA ILE A 114 -1.54 -21.40 -7.42
C ILE A 114 -2.88 -22.16 -7.39
N GLY A 115 -3.79 -21.87 -8.31
CA GLY A 115 -5.11 -22.47 -8.44
C GLY A 115 -6.21 -21.56 -7.93
N SER A 116 -6.80 -21.86 -6.78
CA SER A 116 -7.84 -21.03 -6.16
C SER A 116 -7.29 -19.85 -5.35
N MET A 117 -5.97 -19.65 -5.36
CA MET A 117 -5.27 -18.65 -4.56
C MET A 117 -4.18 -17.97 -5.39
N GLN A 118 -3.88 -16.72 -5.07
CA GLN A 118 -2.71 -15.99 -5.51
C GLN A 118 -1.67 -16.01 -4.41
N LEU A 119 -0.48 -16.50 -4.74
CA LEU A 119 0.68 -16.44 -3.87
C LEU A 119 1.37 -15.08 -4.05
N VAL A 120 1.65 -14.40 -2.95
CA VAL A 120 2.57 -13.25 -2.86
C VAL A 120 3.64 -13.59 -1.83
N ARG A 121 4.90 -13.70 -2.25
CA ARG A 121 6.02 -14.08 -1.38
C ARG A 121 7.20 -13.16 -1.59
N PHE A 122 7.81 -12.69 -0.51
CA PHE A 122 9.01 -11.86 -0.58
C PHE A 122 9.77 -11.91 0.75
N ARG A 123 11.02 -11.45 0.72
CA ARG A 123 11.87 -11.28 1.91
C ARG A 123 11.71 -9.86 2.44
N LEU A 124 11.53 -9.72 3.75
CA LEU A 124 11.34 -8.45 4.46
C LEU A 124 12.69 -7.92 4.96
N GLY A 125 13.15 -6.82 4.37
CA GLY A 125 14.33 -6.09 4.81
C GLY A 125 15.60 -6.94 4.85
N LYS A 126 16.57 -6.46 5.63
CA LYS A 126 17.90 -7.07 5.74
C LYS A 126 17.94 -8.28 6.67
N ASP A 127 17.04 -8.32 7.66
CA ASP A 127 16.90 -9.42 8.63
C ASP A 127 16.53 -10.75 7.97
N GLY A 128 15.90 -10.65 6.79
CA GLY A 128 15.71 -11.78 5.90
C GLY A 128 14.57 -12.71 6.24
N HIS A 129 13.61 -12.21 7.00
CA HIS A 129 12.37 -12.94 7.21
C HIS A 129 11.56 -13.02 5.92
N VAL A 130 10.91 -14.15 5.68
CA VAL A 130 10.08 -14.36 4.50
C VAL A 130 8.62 -14.19 4.89
N LEU A 131 7.91 -13.31 4.18
CA LEU A 131 6.46 -13.21 4.26
C LEU A 131 5.86 -13.89 3.02
N GLU A 132 4.88 -14.75 3.26
CA GLU A 132 4.10 -15.40 2.22
C GLU A 132 2.61 -15.21 2.52
N LEU A 133 1.88 -14.77 1.50
CA LEU A 133 0.44 -14.57 1.53
C LEU A 133 -0.18 -15.45 0.45
N GLU A 134 -1.22 -16.18 0.80
CA GLU A 134 -2.10 -16.85 -0.15
C GLU A 134 -3.45 -16.15 -0.08
N VAL A 135 -3.81 -15.46 -1.15
CA VAL A 135 -5.03 -14.65 -1.22
C VAL A 135 -6.02 -15.32 -2.18
N PRO A 136 -7.27 -15.58 -1.78
CA PRO A 136 -8.23 -16.28 -2.64
C PRO A 136 -8.47 -15.56 -3.95
N LEU A 137 -8.63 -16.35 -5.02
CA LEU A 137 -9.01 -15.90 -6.34
C LEU A 137 -10.49 -16.26 -6.59
N LEU A 138 -11.19 -15.38 -7.29
CA LEU A 138 -12.46 -15.68 -7.93
C LEU A 138 -12.24 -16.61 -9.14
N ILE A 139 -13.32 -17.20 -9.65
CA ILE A 139 -13.31 -18.06 -10.84
C ILE A 139 -12.68 -17.38 -12.06
N ASN A 140 -12.68 -16.04 -12.10
CA ASN A 140 -12.06 -15.26 -13.18
C ASN A 140 -10.55 -15.00 -12.98
N GLY A 141 -9.90 -15.64 -12.00
CA GLY A 141 -8.47 -15.50 -11.70
C GLY A 141 -8.09 -14.17 -11.03
N LYS A 142 -9.07 -13.30 -10.70
CA LYS A 142 -8.82 -12.07 -9.95
C LYS A 142 -8.96 -12.34 -8.46
N PRO A 143 -8.26 -11.60 -7.59
CA PRO A 143 -8.45 -11.75 -6.16
C PRO A 143 -9.91 -11.58 -5.75
N ALA A 144 -10.33 -12.32 -4.72
CA ALA A 144 -11.67 -12.33 -4.16
C ALA A 144 -11.98 -11.07 -3.32
N TYR A 145 -11.40 -9.95 -3.73
CA TYR A 145 -11.45 -8.66 -3.06
C TYR A 145 -11.38 -7.48 -4.05
#